data_AF-A0A1I7FM83-F1
#
_entry.id   AF-A0A1I7FM83-F1
#
_cell.length_a   1.000
_cell.length_b   1.000
_cell.length_c   1.000
_cell.angle_alpha   90.00
_cell.angle_beta   90.00
_cell.angle_gamma   90.00
#
_symmetry.space_group_name_H-M   'P 1'
#
loop_
_entity.id
_entity.type
_entity.pdbx_description
1 polymer ?
#
loop_
_entity_poly.entity_id
_entity_poly.type
_entity_poly.pdbx_seq_one_letter_code
_entity_poly.pdbx_strand_id
1 'polypeptide(L)'
;MLKLLATLLLSLAACAAGAAPIVTGGSSYSVFLAGSASGDATFMTNTFDGLTEVFARAGHDVGVNDGETALGLGQHRILLQGSATGDMFPSPGETALIGVGIDGNGLDFSMAVYLRDARIRYYSDGVEVFETGNLADDYRAYFPYAWSGEFAAAGVVFGVGNMGGINADSFELDFLVAELPEPGTPALMALALLAMACASRRRRG
;
A
#
# COMPACT_ATOMS: atom_id res chain seq x y z
N MET A 1 -5.68 -50.19 -16.99
CA MET A 1 -5.60 -48.73 -17.22
C MET A 1 -6.44 -47.94 -16.21
N LEU A 2 -6.31 -48.21 -14.91
CA LEU A 2 -7.14 -47.57 -13.86
C LEU A 2 -6.33 -47.18 -12.60
N LYS A 3 -5.00 -47.08 -12.73
CA LYS A 3 -4.09 -46.69 -11.64
C LYS A 3 -3.36 -45.37 -11.90
N LEU A 4 -3.50 -44.79 -13.10
CA LEU A 4 -2.87 -43.50 -13.45
C LEU A 4 -3.74 -42.27 -13.19
N LEU A 5 -5.02 -42.46 -12.87
CA LEU A 5 -5.96 -41.34 -12.68
C LEU A 5 -6.07 -40.87 -11.22
N ALA A 6 -5.56 -41.67 -10.26
CA ALA A 6 -5.70 -41.38 -8.83
C ALA A 6 -4.59 -40.46 -8.27
N THR A 7 -3.47 -40.28 -8.99
CA THR A 7 -2.33 -39.47 -8.51
C THR A 7 -2.38 -38.01 -8.97
N LEU A 8 -3.31 -37.64 -9.87
CA LEU A 8 -3.40 -36.28 -10.41
C LEU A 8 -4.40 -35.39 -9.64
N LEU A 9 -5.26 -35.97 -8.78
CA LEU A 9 -6.27 -35.21 -8.02
C LEU A 9 -5.86 -34.88 -6.58
N LEU A 10 -4.67 -35.28 -6.13
CA LEU A 10 -4.19 -35.05 -4.75
C LEU A 10 -3.31 -33.81 -4.57
N SER A 11 -3.22 -32.93 -5.57
CA SER A 11 -2.46 -31.66 -5.49
C SER A 11 -3.35 -30.41 -5.40
N LEU A 12 -4.66 -30.56 -5.23
CA LEU A 12 -5.61 -29.44 -5.08
C LEU A 12 -5.93 -29.10 -3.61
N ALA A 13 -5.06 -29.48 -2.68
CA ALA A 13 -5.02 -28.88 -1.35
C ALA A 13 -3.83 -27.90 -1.31
N ALA A 14 -3.84 -26.90 -2.20
CA ALA A 14 -3.01 -25.74 -2.00
C ALA A 14 -3.57 -25.05 -0.75
N CYS A 15 -2.90 -25.25 0.38
CA CYS A 15 -3.12 -24.47 1.58
C CYS A 15 -3.28 -23.01 1.17
N ALA A 16 -4.33 -22.36 1.67
CA ALA A 16 -4.34 -20.93 1.83
C ALA A 16 -3.27 -20.58 2.87
N ALA A 17 -2.00 -20.75 2.51
CA ALA A 17 -0.92 -20.05 3.16
C ALA A 17 -1.18 -18.59 2.81
N GLY A 18 -1.62 -17.79 3.78
CA GLY A 18 -1.66 -16.34 3.60
C GLY A 18 -0.31 -15.90 3.07
N ALA A 19 -0.30 -15.09 2.02
CA ALA A 19 0.95 -14.56 1.49
C ALA A 19 1.70 -13.86 2.62
N ALA A 20 3.03 -14.00 2.65
CA ALA A 20 3.83 -13.30 3.64
C ALA A 20 3.63 -11.79 3.51
N PRO A 21 3.63 -11.02 4.61
CA PRO A 21 3.59 -9.58 4.53
C PRO A 21 4.71 -9.04 3.63
N ILE A 22 4.37 -8.07 2.79
CA ILE A 22 5.32 -7.42 1.89
C ILE A 22 5.91 -6.15 2.49
N VAL A 23 5.20 -5.47 3.38
CA VAL A 23 5.76 -4.36 4.15
C VAL A 23 6.57 -4.93 5.31
N THR A 24 7.75 -4.34 5.54
CA THR A 24 8.69 -4.80 6.54
C THR A 24 8.19 -4.40 7.92
N GLY A 25 7.56 -5.33 8.65
CA GLY A 25 7.08 -5.06 10.01
C GLY A 25 8.18 -4.48 10.92
N GLY A 26 7.86 -3.40 11.62
CA GLY A 26 8.79 -2.63 12.46
C GLY A 26 9.64 -1.60 11.71
N SER A 27 9.51 -1.45 10.40
CA SER A 27 10.13 -0.35 9.65
C SER A 27 9.47 0.98 9.98
N SER A 28 10.23 2.07 9.89
CA SER A 28 9.67 3.42 9.99
C SER A 28 9.16 3.92 8.65
N TYR A 29 8.11 4.74 8.64
CA TYR A 29 7.67 5.51 7.47
C TYR A 29 7.11 6.87 7.93
N SER A 30 6.99 7.85 7.03
CA SER A 30 6.43 9.17 7.36
C SER A 30 5.10 9.42 6.65
N VAL A 31 4.17 10.06 7.35
CA VAL A 31 2.94 10.65 6.78
C VAL A 31 3.01 12.15 6.95
N PHE A 32 2.87 12.88 5.84
CA PHE A 32 2.74 14.33 5.84
C PHE A 32 1.26 14.71 5.83
N LEU A 33 0.89 15.68 6.67
CA LEU A 33 -0.45 16.26 6.70
C LEU A 33 -0.36 17.78 6.87
N ALA A 34 -1.05 18.53 6.01
CA ALA A 34 -1.21 19.97 6.14
C ALA A 34 -2.53 20.45 5.55
N GLY A 35 -2.98 21.63 5.97
CA GLY A 35 -4.03 22.38 5.27
C GLY A 35 -3.41 23.60 4.59
N SER A 36 -3.82 23.90 3.36
CA SER A 36 -3.20 24.99 2.58
C SER A 36 -3.42 26.38 3.20
N ALA A 37 -4.46 26.56 4.02
CA ALA A 37 -4.81 27.84 4.63
C ALA A 37 -4.60 27.85 6.15
N SER A 38 -4.94 26.74 6.83
CA SER A 38 -4.65 26.58 8.26
C SER A 38 -3.15 26.55 8.56
N GLY A 39 -2.32 26.09 7.61
CA GLY A 39 -0.86 26.20 7.68
C GLY A 39 -0.18 25.22 8.67
N ASP A 40 -0.95 24.37 9.32
CA ASP A 40 -0.47 23.40 10.30
C ASP A 40 0.08 22.16 9.59
N ALA A 41 1.29 22.27 9.06
CA ALA A 41 2.00 21.15 8.46
C ALA A 41 2.67 20.28 9.53
N THR A 42 2.56 18.96 9.40
CA THR A 42 3.19 18.01 10.33
C THR A 42 3.68 16.79 9.57
N PHE A 43 4.89 16.33 9.91
CA PHE A 43 5.42 15.03 9.53
C PHE A 43 5.25 14.09 10.72
N MET A 44 4.48 13.03 10.52
CA MET A 44 4.21 11.99 11.50
C MET A 44 5.08 10.80 11.12
N THR A 45 6.15 10.53 11.88
CA THR A 45 6.98 9.34 11.68
C THR A 45 6.39 8.20 12.48
N ASN A 46 6.02 7.12 11.79
CA ASN A 46 5.31 5.96 12.31
C ASN A 46 6.15 4.70 12.18
N THR A 47 5.83 3.69 12.98
CA THR A 47 6.34 2.33 12.88
C THR A 47 5.27 1.43 12.26
N PHE A 48 5.62 0.67 11.22
CA PHE A 48 4.67 -0.25 10.60
C PHE A 48 4.50 -1.51 11.45
N ASP A 49 3.57 -1.48 12.41
CA ASP A 49 3.31 -2.57 13.34
C ASP A 49 1.82 -2.76 13.69
N GLY A 50 0.94 -2.02 13.04
CA GLY A 50 -0.51 -2.04 13.28
C GLY A 50 -0.96 -1.38 14.57
N LEU A 51 -0.08 -0.68 15.30
CA LEU A 51 -0.44 0.10 16.47
C LEU A 51 -0.73 1.56 16.07
N THR A 52 -1.55 2.24 16.87
CA THR A 52 -1.82 3.66 16.68
C THR A 52 -0.73 4.49 17.35
N GLU A 53 -0.04 5.32 16.58
CA GLU A 53 0.83 6.37 17.07
C GLU A 53 0.09 7.72 17.10
N VAL A 54 0.35 8.56 18.10
CA VAL A 54 -0.38 9.82 18.32
C VAL A 54 0.56 11.01 18.25
N PHE A 55 0.16 12.01 17.47
CA PHE A 55 0.91 13.23 17.20
C PHE A 55 0.09 14.47 17.51
N ALA A 56 0.72 15.50 18.03
CA ALA A 56 0.08 16.79 18.23
C ALA A 56 0.15 17.63 16.95
N ARG A 57 -1.00 18.13 16.48
CA ARG A 57 -1.12 19.03 15.33
C ARG A 57 -2.19 20.07 15.60
N ALA A 58 -1.86 21.36 15.50
CA ALA A 58 -2.81 22.47 15.65
C ALA A 58 -3.62 22.47 16.97
N GLY A 59 -3.09 21.89 18.04
CA GLY A 59 -3.82 21.73 19.31
C GLY A 59 -4.78 20.53 19.36
N HIS A 60 -4.77 19.68 18.34
CA HIS A 60 -5.48 18.40 18.27
C HIS A 60 -4.50 17.23 18.30
N ASP A 61 -4.94 16.12 18.86
CA ASP A 61 -4.26 14.83 18.70
C ASP A 61 -4.71 14.19 17.38
N VAL A 62 -3.73 13.72 16.60
CA VAL A 62 -3.90 12.93 15.38
C VAL A 62 -3.30 11.55 15.62
N GLY A 63 -4.13 10.52 15.63
CA GLY A 63 -3.72 9.12 15.66
C GLY A 63 -3.52 8.58 14.25
N VAL A 64 -2.42 7.89 13.99
CA VAL A 64 -2.15 7.19 12.72
C VAL A 64 -1.91 5.71 13.02
N ASN A 65 -2.54 4.84 12.24
CA ASN A 65 -2.31 3.39 12.28
C ASN A 65 -2.17 2.83 10.87
N ASP A 66 -1.58 1.65 10.77
CA ASP A 66 -1.35 0.95 9.52
C ASP A 66 -1.87 -0.49 9.53
N GLY A 67 -1.90 -1.08 8.36
CA GLY A 67 -2.17 -2.50 8.20
C GLY A 67 -1.94 -2.97 6.77
N GLU A 68 -1.72 -4.29 6.66
CA GLU A 68 -1.58 -4.97 5.38
C GLU A 68 -2.52 -6.17 5.33
N THR A 69 -3.14 -6.39 4.17
CA THR A 69 -3.94 -7.58 3.89
C THR A 69 -3.51 -8.22 2.58
N ALA A 70 -3.05 -9.46 2.65
CA ALA A 70 -2.82 -10.29 1.47
C ALA A 70 -4.15 -10.65 0.79
N LEU A 71 -4.27 -10.34 -0.50
CA LEU A 71 -5.45 -10.63 -1.33
C LEU A 71 -5.28 -11.92 -2.17
N GLY A 72 -4.09 -12.51 -2.15
CA GLY A 72 -3.72 -13.66 -2.96
C GLY A 72 -3.19 -13.29 -4.34
N LEU A 73 -2.62 -14.28 -5.05
CA LEU A 73 -2.02 -14.09 -6.38
C LEU A 73 -0.94 -12.98 -6.44
N GLY A 74 -0.23 -12.76 -5.34
CA GLY A 74 0.77 -11.70 -5.21
C GLY A 74 0.19 -10.29 -5.16
N GLN A 75 -1.08 -10.13 -4.76
CA GLN A 75 -1.69 -8.83 -4.51
C GLN A 75 -1.84 -8.58 -3.02
N HIS A 76 -1.63 -7.33 -2.63
CA HIS A 76 -1.71 -6.88 -1.24
C HIS A 76 -2.39 -5.52 -1.17
N ARG A 77 -3.18 -5.31 -0.13
CA ARG A 77 -3.76 -4.02 0.22
C ARG A 77 -3.03 -3.47 1.45
N ILE A 78 -2.49 -2.26 1.34
CA ILE A 78 -1.87 -1.55 2.45
C ILE A 78 -2.76 -0.37 2.78
N LEU A 79 -3.09 -0.24 4.07
CA LEU A 79 -3.99 0.78 4.57
C LEU A 79 -3.26 1.62 5.60
N LEU A 80 -3.21 2.93 5.42
CA LEU A 80 -2.78 3.88 6.44
C LEU A 80 -3.98 4.75 6.80
N GLN A 81 -4.35 4.76 8.07
CA GLN A 81 -5.52 5.48 8.55
C GLN A 81 -5.06 6.55 9.53
N GLY A 82 -5.66 7.73 9.43
CA GLY A 82 -5.48 8.80 10.39
C GLY A 82 -6.82 9.24 10.97
N SER A 83 -6.83 9.60 12.25
CA SER A 83 -7.98 10.15 12.94
C SER A 83 -7.57 11.29 13.83
N ALA A 84 -8.38 12.33 13.92
CA ALA A 84 -8.12 13.52 14.71
C ALA A 84 -9.25 13.75 15.72
N THR A 85 -8.93 14.43 16.81
CA THR A 85 -9.90 14.85 17.84
C THR A 85 -10.77 16.05 17.43
N GLY A 86 -10.64 16.53 16.19
CA GLY A 86 -11.36 17.67 15.62
C GLY A 86 -11.20 17.74 14.11
N ASP A 87 -11.72 18.80 13.49
CA ASP A 87 -11.58 19.03 12.05
C ASP A 87 -10.10 19.22 11.67
N MET A 88 -9.60 18.35 10.80
CA MET A 88 -8.22 18.43 10.30
C MET A 88 -7.98 19.65 9.40
N PHE A 89 -9.04 20.19 8.80
CA PHE A 89 -8.99 21.31 7.84
C PHE A 89 -10.02 22.37 8.21
N PRO A 90 -9.82 23.13 9.31
CA PRO A 90 -10.84 24.03 9.85
C PRO A 90 -11.09 25.29 8.99
N SER A 91 -10.20 25.63 8.05
CA SER A 91 -10.35 26.85 7.24
C SER A 91 -11.28 26.58 6.05
N PRO A 92 -12.43 27.27 5.90
CA PRO A 92 -13.40 26.97 4.86
C PRO A 92 -12.80 26.94 3.44
N GLY A 93 -13.09 25.87 2.69
CA GLY A 93 -12.65 25.70 1.30
C GLY A 93 -11.16 25.43 1.12
N GLU A 94 -10.38 25.20 2.18
CA GLU A 94 -8.96 24.90 2.05
C GLU A 94 -8.67 23.56 1.37
N THR A 95 -7.45 23.44 0.83
CA THR A 95 -6.92 22.21 0.25
C THR A 95 -6.26 21.38 1.33
N ALA A 96 -6.68 20.13 1.48
CA ALA A 96 -5.97 19.13 2.26
C ALA A 96 -4.72 18.68 1.52
N LEU A 97 -3.59 18.67 2.21
CA LEU A 97 -2.30 18.27 1.68
C LEU A 97 -1.84 17.01 2.42
N ILE A 98 -1.65 15.91 1.70
CA ILE A 98 -1.29 14.61 2.28
C ILE A 98 -0.27 13.86 1.41
N GLY A 99 0.57 13.05 2.04
CA GLY A 99 1.40 12.07 1.34
C GLY A 99 2.22 11.21 2.28
N VAL A 100 2.96 10.26 1.70
CA VAL A 100 3.76 9.27 2.42
C VAL A 100 5.21 9.36 1.95
N GLY A 101 6.16 9.43 2.88
CA GLY A 101 7.59 9.47 2.54
C GLY A 101 8.02 10.73 1.80
N ILE A 102 7.32 11.85 1.97
CA ILE A 102 7.66 13.12 1.29
C ILE A 102 9.05 13.63 1.69
N ASP A 103 9.50 13.28 2.90
CA ASP A 103 10.84 13.54 3.45
C ASP A 103 11.88 12.46 3.08
N GLY A 104 11.51 11.49 2.23
CA GLY A 104 12.34 10.36 1.82
C GLY A 104 12.20 9.11 2.68
N ASN A 105 11.29 9.10 3.66
CA ASN A 105 11.01 7.94 4.51
C ASN A 105 9.68 7.25 4.11
N GLY A 106 9.71 6.52 2.99
CA GLY A 106 8.55 5.77 2.48
C GLY A 106 8.30 4.44 3.20
N LEU A 107 7.35 3.66 2.70
CA LEU A 107 7.13 2.28 3.16
C LEU A 107 8.27 1.36 2.70
N ASP A 108 8.81 0.55 3.62
CA ASP A 108 9.86 -0.42 3.32
C ASP A 108 9.28 -1.77 2.89
N PHE A 109 9.59 -2.21 1.67
CA PHE A 109 9.14 -3.49 1.15
C PHE A 109 10.22 -4.58 1.22
N SER A 110 9.82 -5.79 1.58
CA SER A 110 10.66 -6.99 1.55
C SER A 110 10.93 -7.51 0.13
N MET A 111 10.19 -6.99 -0.86
CA MET A 111 10.33 -7.31 -2.28
C MET A 111 9.92 -6.14 -3.16
N ALA A 112 10.25 -6.22 -4.45
CA ALA A 112 9.82 -5.22 -5.42
C ALA A 112 8.31 -5.33 -5.66
N VAL A 113 7.60 -4.21 -5.57
CA VAL A 113 6.15 -4.14 -5.78
C VAL A 113 5.79 -3.08 -6.82
N TYR A 114 4.65 -3.26 -7.47
CA TYR A 114 4.08 -2.31 -8.40
C TYR A 114 2.79 -1.73 -7.83
N LEU A 115 2.71 -0.40 -7.72
CA LEU A 115 1.51 0.30 -7.26
C LEU A 115 0.42 0.23 -8.33
N ARG A 116 -0.66 -0.50 -8.04
CA ARG A 116 -1.80 -0.72 -8.93
C ARG A 116 -2.88 0.34 -8.75
N ASP A 117 -3.27 0.56 -7.51
CA ASP A 117 -4.28 1.55 -7.13
C ASP A 117 -3.78 2.34 -5.92
N ALA A 118 -4.09 3.63 -5.87
CA ALA A 118 -3.82 4.48 -4.72
C ALA A 118 -4.96 5.49 -4.55
N ARG A 119 -5.61 5.48 -3.39
CA ARG A 119 -6.74 6.38 -3.11
C ARG A 119 -6.59 7.06 -1.77
N ILE A 120 -7.16 8.25 -1.70
CA ILE A 120 -7.33 9.00 -0.46
C ILE A 120 -8.83 9.09 -0.21
N ARG A 121 -9.26 8.71 0.99
CA ARG A 121 -10.61 8.93 1.50
C ARG A 121 -10.58 9.83 2.71
N TYR A 122 -11.61 10.64 2.87
CA TYR A 122 -11.83 11.43 4.07
C TYR A 122 -13.21 11.14 4.63
N TYR A 123 -13.30 11.19 5.94
CA TYR A 123 -14.54 10.96 6.66
C TYR A 123 -14.82 12.08 7.67
N SER A 124 -16.09 12.21 8.01
CA SER A 124 -16.61 13.05 9.08
C SER A 124 -17.56 12.20 9.91
N ASP A 125 -17.27 12.03 11.20
CA ASP A 125 -18.04 11.18 12.12
C ASP A 125 -18.22 9.74 11.57
N GLY A 126 -17.18 9.22 10.90
CA GLY A 126 -17.17 7.90 10.28
C GLY A 126 -17.95 7.77 8.96
N VAL A 127 -18.52 8.86 8.42
CA VAL A 127 -19.17 8.91 7.12
C VAL A 127 -18.20 9.43 6.07
N GLU A 128 -18.04 8.72 4.96
CA GLU A 128 -17.19 9.17 3.85
C GLU A 128 -17.75 10.47 3.27
N VAL A 129 -16.91 11.51 3.24
CA VAL A 129 -17.24 12.82 2.67
C VAL A 129 -16.53 13.06 1.34
N PHE A 130 -15.45 12.31 1.07
CA PHE A 130 -14.67 12.44 -0.14
C PHE A 130 -13.86 11.17 -0.43
N GLU A 131 -13.73 10.81 -1.72
CA GLU A 131 -12.83 9.79 -2.24
C GLU A 131 -12.17 10.31 -3.54
N THR A 132 -10.86 10.08 -3.70
CA THR A 132 -10.16 10.37 -4.95
C THR A 132 -10.40 9.30 -6.03
N GLY A 133 -10.08 9.62 -7.28
CA GLY A 133 -9.80 8.59 -8.29
C GLY A 133 -8.57 7.75 -7.95
N ASN A 134 -8.19 6.85 -8.86
CA ASN A 134 -6.94 6.09 -8.74
C ASN A 134 -5.73 6.99 -9.05
N LEU A 135 -5.10 7.50 -8.01
CA LEU A 135 -3.94 8.36 -8.09
C LEU A 135 -2.70 7.63 -8.63
N ALA A 136 -2.62 6.30 -8.52
CA ALA A 136 -1.52 5.54 -9.12
C ALA A 136 -1.54 5.62 -10.65
N ASP A 137 -2.73 5.71 -11.25
CA ASP A 137 -2.89 5.85 -12.70
C ASP A 137 -2.75 7.31 -13.13
N ASP A 138 -3.38 8.23 -12.42
CA ASP A 138 -3.30 9.68 -12.70
C ASP A 138 -1.85 10.19 -12.64
N TYR A 139 -1.04 9.62 -11.74
CA TYR A 139 0.34 10.00 -11.48
C TYR A 139 1.34 8.92 -11.90
N ARG A 140 0.97 8.02 -12.83
CA ARG A 140 1.81 6.89 -13.27
C ARG A 140 3.23 7.29 -13.67
N ALA A 141 3.41 8.49 -14.22
CA ALA A 141 4.72 9.02 -14.60
C ALA A 141 5.70 9.16 -13.41
N TYR A 142 5.18 9.32 -12.18
CA TYR A 142 5.96 9.37 -10.95
C TYR A 142 6.23 7.97 -10.37
N PHE A 143 5.52 6.94 -10.84
CA PHE A 143 5.67 5.54 -10.43
C PHE A 143 5.97 4.61 -11.62
N PRO A 144 7.02 4.88 -12.43
CA PRO A 144 7.27 4.13 -13.67
C PRO A 144 7.86 2.73 -13.45
N TYR A 145 8.38 2.44 -12.26
CA TYR A 145 9.09 1.20 -11.93
C TYR A 145 8.50 0.54 -10.67
N ALA A 146 9.29 -0.27 -9.98
CA ALA A 146 8.96 -0.72 -8.63
C ALA A 146 8.68 0.51 -7.76
N TRP A 147 7.56 0.47 -7.04
CA TRP A 147 7.16 1.55 -6.15
C TRP A 147 8.10 1.57 -4.93
N SER A 148 8.64 2.74 -4.62
CA SER A 148 9.59 2.96 -3.52
C SER A 148 8.93 3.09 -2.15
N GLY A 149 7.60 3.04 -2.09
CA GLY A 149 6.84 3.28 -0.86
C GLY A 149 6.61 4.76 -0.57
N GLU A 150 7.17 5.66 -1.39
CA GLU A 150 6.85 7.09 -1.36
C GLU A 150 5.58 7.34 -2.17
N PHE A 151 4.58 7.93 -1.53
CA PHE A 151 3.36 8.38 -2.18
C PHE A 151 3.37 9.90 -2.27
N ALA A 152 3.49 10.36 -3.52
CA ALA A 152 3.72 11.73 -3.96
C ALA A 152 5.16 12.06 -4.35
N ALA A 153 6.11 11.12 -4.48
CA ALA A 153 7.54 11.38 -4.77
C ALA A 153 8.21 12.37 -3.78
N ALA A 154 9.52 12.22 -3.54
CA ALA A 154 10.23 13.14 -2.65
C ALA A 154 9.97 14.62 -2.98
N GLY A 155 9.45 15.37 -2.00
CA GLY A 155 9.15 16.80 -2.10
C GLY A 155 7.87 17.18 -2.84
N VAL A 156 7.06 16.24 -3.31
CA VAL A 156 5.73 16.52 -3.88
C VAL A 156 4.64 16.03 -2.91
N VAL A 157 3.52 16.75 -2.87
CA VAL A 157 2.41 16.50 -1.93
C VAL A 157 1.11 16.43 -2.74
N PHE A 158 0.21 15.51 -2.40
CA PHE A 158 -1.11 15.48 -3.02
C PHE A 158 -2.04 16.49 -2.36
N GLY A 159 -2.66 17.33 -3.18
CA GLY A 159 -3.66 18.30 -2.75
C GLY A 159 -5.07 17.87 -3.12
N VAL A 160 -5.96 17.81 -2.14
CA VAL A 160 -7.39 17.62 -2.32
C VAL A 160 -8.11 18.93 -1.98
N GLY A 161 -8.66 19.59 -2.99
CA GLY A 161 -9.32 20.89 -2.82
C GLY A 161 -10.68 20.80 -2.15
N ASN A 162 -11.14 21.93 -1.59
CA ASN A 162 -12.46 22.08 -0.94
C ASN A 162 -12.70 21.14 0.25
N MET A 163 -11.64 20.76 0.96
CA MET A 163 -11.74 19.95 2.18
C MET A 163 -11.99 20.80 3.43
N GLY A 164 -11.77 22.10 3.32
CA GLY A 164 -11.90 23.00 4.43
C GLY A 164 -13.31 23.21 4.97
N GLY A 165 -13.49 23.05 6.28
CA GLY A 165 -14.74 23.33 7.00
C GLY A 165 -15.84 22.29 6.80
N ILE A 166 -15.48 21.10 6.31
CA ILE A 166 -16.42 19.98 6.15
C ILE A 166 -16.38 19.01 7.35
N ASN A 167 -15.66 19.36 8.42
CA ASN A 167 -15.46 18.54 9.62
C ASN A 167 -14.81 17.18 9.30
N ALA A 168 -13.80 17.19 8.43
CA ALA A 168 -13.07 15.96 8.12
C ALA A 168 -12.18 15.59 9.31
N ASP A 169 -12.54 14.53 10.01
CA ASP A 169 -11.92 14.09 11.26
C ASP A 169 -11.07 12.82 11.09
N SER A 170 -11.12 12.19 9.92
CA SER A 170 -10.30 11.03 9.60
C SER A 170 -10.00 10.93 8.10
N PHE A 171 -8.90 10.24 7.80
CA PHE A 171 -8.48 9.95 6.43
C PHE A 171 -8.04 8.49 6.30
N GLU A 172 -8.08 7.99 5.08
CA GLU A 172 -7.54 6.69 4.71
C GLU A 172 -6.70 6.84 3.44
N LEU A 173 -5.48 6.32 3.48
CA LEU A 173 -4.62 6.08 2.32
C LEU A 173 -4.66 4.59 2.02
N ASP A 174 -5.21 4.26 0.85
CA ASP A 174 -5.46 2.90 0.44
C ASP A 174 -4.63 2.57 -0.80
N PHE A 175 -3.69 1.65 -0.64
CA PHE A 175 -2.78 1.21 -1.68
C PHE A 175 -3.05 -0.24 -2.05
N LEU A 176 -3.34 -0.48 -3.33
CA LEU A 176 -3.30 -1.81 -3.91
C LEU A 176 -1.97 -1.99 -4.61
N VAL A 177 -1.22 -3.01 -4.22
CA VAL A 177 0.07 -3.33 -4.82
C VAL A 177 0.12 -4.76 -5.33
N ALA A 178 0.95 -4.98 -6.33
CA ALA A 178 1.23 -6.32 -6.87
C ALA A 178 2.73 -6.61 -6.78
N GLU A 179 3.07 -7.82 -6.34
CA GLU A 179 4.44 -8.32 -6.36
C GLU A 179 5.00 -8.32 -7.78
N LEU A 180 6.22 -7.81 -7.96
CA LEU A 180 6.97 -7.98 -9.19
C LEU A 180 7.78 -9.28 -9.08
N PRO A 181 7.64 -10.23 -10.02
CA PRO A 181 8.38 -11.48 -9.97
C PRO A 181 9.88 -11.19 -9.91
N GLU A 182 10.60 -11.87 -9.01
CA GLU A 182 12.05 -11.81 -9.05
C GLU A 182 12.55 -12.30 -10.41
N PRO A 183 13.57 -11.66 -11.01
CA PRO A 183 14.12 -12.05 -12.31
C PRO A 183 14.54 -13.53 -12.39
N GLY A 184 14.85 -14.18 -11.25
CA GLY A 184 15.32 -15.56 -11.16
C GLY A 184 14.22 -16.64 -11.20
N THR A 185 13.02 -16.35 -10.72
CA THR A 185 11.93 -17.32 -10.61
C THR A 185 11.47 -17.91 -11.96
N PRO A 186 11.27 -17.11 -13.03
CA PRO A 186 10.92 -17.68 -14.35
C PRO A 186 12.08 -18.47 -14.95
N ALA A 187 13.33 -18.08 -14.68
CA ALA A 187 14.51 -18.80 -15.16
C ALA A 187 14.65 -20.18 -14.48
N LEU A 188 14.39 -20.27 -13.17
CA LEU A 188 14.39 -21.53 -12.43
C LEU A 188 13.24 -22.46 -12.86
N MET A 189 12.05 -21.91 -13.13
CA MET A 189 10.95 -22.69 -13.70
C MET A 189 11.28 -23.22 -15.09
N ALA A 190 11.88 -22.39 -15.96
CA ALA A 190 12.31 -22.81 -17.28
C ALA A 190 13.37 -23.92 -17.21
N LEU A 191 14.36 -23.79 -16.32
CA LEU A 191 15.37 -24.81 -16.05
C LEU A 191 14.77 -26.11 -15.52
N ALA A 192 13.81 -26.03 -14.60
CA ALA A 192 13.12 -27.20 -14.06
C ALA A 192 12.31 -27.94 -15.15
N LEU A 193 11.60 -27.21 -16.02
CA LEU A 193 10.87 -27.76 -17.16
C LEU A 193 11.82 -28.40 -18.18
N LEU A 194 12.95 -27.75 -18.48
CA LEU A 194 14.01 -28.28 -19.35
C LEU A 194 14.62 -29.57 -18.78
N ALA A 195 14.93 -29.60 -17.48
CA ALA A 195 15.45 -30.78 -16.80
C ALA A 195 14.46 -31.95 -16.84
N MET A 196 13.17 -31.69 -16.61
CA MET A 196 12.12 -32.71 -16.75
C MET A 196 11.95 -33.20 -18.19
N ALA A 197 12.00 -32.31 -19.18
CA ALA A 197 11.95 -32.67 -20.60
C ALA A 197 13.13 -33.57 -20.99
N CYS A 198 14.35 -33.25 -20.55
CA CYS A 198 15.54 -34.07 -20.79
C CYS A 198 15.46 -35.44 -20.07
N ALA A 199 15.01 -35.47 -18.82
CA ALA A 199 14.82 -36.71 -18.07
C ALA A 199 13.76 -37.63 -18.70
N SER A 200 12.69 -37.06 -19.28
CA SER A 200 11.63 -37.83 -19.94
C SER A 200 12.09 -38.50 -21.25
N ARG A 201 13.00 -37.86 -22.01
CA ARG A 201 13.59 -38.46 -23.23
C ARG A 201 14.50 -39.63 -22.90
N ARG A 202 15.27 -39.53 -21.81
CA ARG A 202 16.21 -40.56 -21.37
C ARG A 202 15.55 -41.83 -20.84
N ARG A 203 14.27 -41.77 -20.45
CA ARG A 203 13.47 -42.95 -20.04
C ARG A 203 12.72 -43.63 -21.19
N ARG A 204 12.74 -43.03 -22.40
CA ARG A 204 12.02 -43.52 -23.58
C ARG A 204 12.94 -44.09 -24.68
N GLY A 205 14.25 -44.04 -24.50
CA GLY A 205 15.25 -44.75 -25.30
C GLY A 205 15.92 -45.81 -24.44
#